data_AF-A0A847HYK5-F1
#
_entry.id   AF-A0A847HYK5-F1
#
_cell.length_a   1.000
_cell.length_b   1.000
_cell.length_c   1.000
_cell.angle_alpha   90.00
_cell.angle_beta   90.00
_cell.angle_gamma   90.00
#
_symmetry.space_group_name_H-M   'P 1'
#
loop_
_entity.id
_entity.type
_entity.pdbx_description
1 polymer ?
#
loop_
_entity_poly.entity_id
_entity_poly.type
_entity_poly.pdbx_seq_one_letter_code
_entity_poly.pdbx_strand_id
1 'polypeptide(L)'
;MSTPAIAPVPQKQDIRAFPVSIDSLDPAILKMDLYLKTGGPNSYVLYRSVGVPFTADDQRRLLNQGLDFLYVPFSQHAAYRAALLDRLEQKFEDPAQSRAARVHAIRSACVKMIEDVLLFPSQPETIDAVADISRRFAVWASRNYREFSYLLDMSAHDYYTVTHMVNVGVGCGLLAKELSPGDSAMQALMVQGGMLHDIGK
;
A
#
# COMPACT_ATOMS: atom_id res chain seq x y z
N MET A 1 45.20 1.03 13.22
CA MET A 1 44.91 0.21 12.03
C MET A 1 43.58 -0.47 12.29
N SER A 2 42.49 0.09 11.77
CA SER A 2 41.14 -0.45 12.00
C SER A 2 40.85 -1.51 10.95
N THR A 3 40.65 -2.74 11.40
CA THR A 3 40.25 -3.89 10.59
C THR A 3 38.92 -3.56 9.89
N PRO A 4 38.77 -3.75 8.57
CA PRO A 4 37.47 -3.61 7.95
C PRO A 4 36.56 -4.70 8.50
N ALA A 5 35.42 -4.30 9.07
CA ALA A 5 34.36 -5.24 9.45
C ALA A 5 33.92 -5.96 8.18
N ILE A 6 34.17 -7.27 8.13
CA ILE A 6 33.69 -8.16 7.08
C ILE A 6 32.16 -8.05 7.12
N ALA A 7 31.56 -7.49 6.06
CA ALA A 7 30.11 -7.49 5.91
C ALA A 7 29.62 -8.94 6.03
N PRO A 8 28.67 -9.25 6.93
CA PRO A 8 28.21 -10.62 7.10
C PRO A 8 27.73 -11.16 5.76
N VAL A 9 28.20 -12.35 5.39
CA VAL A 9 27.73 -13.06 4.19
C VAL A 9 26.21 -13.17 4.30
N PRO A 10 25.44 -12.78 3.27
CA PRO A 10 23.98 -12.84 3.35
C PRO A 10 23.54 -14.27 3.62
N GLN A 11 23.03 -14.52 4.84
CA GLN A 11 22.53 -15.83 5.21
C GLN A 11 21.13 -16.02 4.63
N LYS A 12 20.95 -17.11 3.89
CA LYS A 12 19.62 -17.55 3.48
C LYS A 12 18.79 -17.89 4.72
N GLN A 13 17.60 -17.33 4.80
CA GLN A 13 16.64 -17.57 5.86
C GLN A 13 15.41 -18.24 5.24
N ASP A 14 14.92 -19.28 5.91
CA ASP A 14 13.66 -19.92 5.59
C ASP A 14 12.56 -19.21 6.39
N ILE A 15 11.94 -18.20 5.78
CA ILE A 15 10.89 -17.40 6.42
C ILE A 15 9.64 -17.41 5.55
N ARG A 16 8.48 -17.28 6.21
CA ARG A 16 7.26 -16.90 5.51
C ARG A 16 7.28 -15.37 5.34
N ALA A 17 7.21 -14.92 4.11
CA ALA A 17 7.17 -13.50 3.77
C ALA A 17 6.16 -13.24 2.66
N PHE A 18 5.64 -12.01 2.62
CA PHE A 18 4.77 -11.54 1.55
C PHE A 18 5.51 -10.51 0.68
N PRO A 19 5.21 -10.48 -0.62
CA PRO A 19 5.79 -9.51 -1.53
C PRO A 19 5.23 -8.11 -1.31
N VAL A 20 6.09 -7.11 -1.51
CA VAL A 20 5.77 -5.68 -1.48
C VAL A 20 6.40 -5.04 -2.70
N SER A 21 5.59 -4.35 -3.50
CA SER A 21 6.08 -3.61 -4.67
C SER A 21 7.14 -2.58 -4.25
N ILE A 22 8.29 -2.57 -4.93
CA ILE A 22 9.36 -1.61 -4.65
C ILE A 22 8.87 -0.17 -4.89
N ASP A 23 7.95 0.04 -5.84
CA ASP A 23 7.36 1.36 -6.11
C ASP A 23 6.34 1.82 -5.06
N SER A 24 5.91 0.96 -4.15
CA SER A 24 5.04 1.35 -3.03
C SER A 24 5.84 1.85 -1.83
N LEU A 25 7.13 1.49 -1.73
CA LEU A 25 8.02 1.86 -0.63
C LEU A 25 8.54 3.29 -0.82
N ASP A 26 8.29 4.18 0.15
CA ASP A 26 8.89 5.51 0.16
C ASP A 26 10.30 5.46 0.78
N PRO A 27 11.23 6.29 0.31
CA PRO A 27 12.52 6.47 0.95
C PRO A 27 12.38 6.97 2.39
N ALA A 28 12.65 6.11 3.36
CA ALA A 28 12.45 6.40 4.77
C ALA A 28 13.26 5.45 5.66
N ILE A 29 13.29 5.76 6.95
CA ILE A 29 13.71 4.80 7.96
C ILE A 29 12.68 3.68 8.00
N LEU A 30 13.14 2.45 7.78
CA LEU A 30 12.26 1.30 7.73
C LEU A 30 11.72 0.94 9.12
N LYS A 31 10.43 0.64 9.17
CA LYS A 31 9.75 0.07 10.34
C LYS A 31 9.66 -1.47 10.27
N MET A 32 10.27 -2.07 9.25
CA MET A 32 10.27 -3.49 8.96
C MET A 32 11.58 -3.92 8.28
N ASP A 33 11.86 -5.21 8.28
CA ASP A 33 12.92 -5.81 7.50
C ASP A 33 12.45 -6.02 6.05
N LEU A 34 13.38 -5.87 5.10
CA LEU A 34 13.18 -6.10 3.68
C LEU A 34 14.10 -7.22 3.22
N TYR A 35 13.54 -8.16 2.48
CA TYR A 35 14.22 -9.35 2.00
C TYR A 35 14.15 -9.47 0.47
N LEU A 36 15.13 -10.16 -0.09
CA LEU A 36 15.18 -10.62 -1.48
C LEU A 36 14.87 -12.11 -1.53
N LYS A 37 14.08 -12.56 -2.51
CA LYS A 37 13.82 -13.99 -2.72
C LYS A 37 14.97 -14.65 -3.48
N THR A 38 15.42 -15.82 -3.02
CA THR A 38 16.54 -16.57 -3.60
C THR A 38 16.14 -17.99 -3.98
N GLY A 39 15.47 -18.15 -5.13
CA GLY A 39 15.25 -19.42 -5.84
C GLY A 39 14.30 -20.44 -5.20
N GLY A 40 14.31 -20.60 -3.88
CA GLY A 40 13.41 -21.49 -3.14
C GLY A 40 12.09 -20.82 -2.75
N PRO A 41 11.02 -21.60 -2.46
CA PRO A 41 9.69 -21.08 -2.16
C PRO A 41 9.66 -20.12 -0.96
N ASN A 42 10.46 -20.41 0.08
CA ASN A 42 10.63 -19.57 1.28
C ASN A 42 12.09 -19.16 1.53
N SER A 43 12.95 -19.24 0.51
CA SER A 43 14.34 -18.90 0.66
C SER A 43 14.53 -17.41 0.43
N TYR A 44 14.89 -16.68 1.48
CA TYR A 44 15.06 -15.25 1.44
C TYR A 44 16.43 -14.82 1.98
N VAL A 45 16.93 -13.70 1.49
CA VAL A 45 18.14 -13.05 1.98
C VAL A 45 17.77 -11.66 2.48
N LEU A 46 18.18 -11.34 3.70
CA LEU A 46 17.98 -10.02 4.28
C LEU A 46 18.70 -8.97 3.42
N TYR A 47 17.93 -8.03 2.88
CA TYR A 47 18.44 -6.91 2.10
C TYR A 47 18.65 -5.67 2.97
N ARG A 48 17.67 -5.39 3.84
CA ARG A 48 17.73 -4.29 4.80
C ARG A 48 17.03 -4.65 6.08
N SER A 49 17.64 -4.29 7.20
CA SER A 49 16.99 -4.38 8.51
C SER A 49 16.13 -3.16 8.82
N VAL A 50 15.19 -3.36 9.74
CA VAL A 50 14.51 -2.31 10.47
C VAL A 50 15.50 -1.27 11.01
N GLY A 51 15.10 0.01 10.97
CA GLY A 51 15.93 1.13 11.41
C GLY A 51 17.01 1.57 10.40
N VAL A 52 17.23 0.83 9.31
CA VAL A 52 18.22 1.20 8.29
C VAL A 52 17.53 2.01 7.17
N PRO A 53 17.99 3.22 6.79
CA PRO A 53 17.24 4.12 5.89
C PRO A 53 17.18 3.66 4.43
N PHE A 54 16.04 3.21 3.91
CA PHE A 54 15.86 2.86 2.49
C PHE A 54 15.81 4.14 1.65
N THR A 55 16.69 4.27 0.65
CA THR A 55 16.85 5.51 -0.12
C THR A 55 16.25 5.40 -1.52
N ALA A 56 16.00 6.55 -2.16
CA ALA A 56 15.59 6.61 -3.56
C ALA A 56 16.62 5.96 -4.50
N ASP A 57 17.91 5.98 -4.13
CA ASP A 57 18.98 5.33 -4.89
C ASP A 57 18.89 3.81 -4.79
N ASP A 58 18.54 3.28 -3.62
CA ASP A 58 18.30 1.85 -3.43
C ASP A 58 17.10 1.38 -4.25
N GLN A 59 16.00 2.15 -4.21
CA GLN A 59 14.79 1.86 -4.97
C GLN A 59 15.11 1.79 -6.47
N ARG A 60 15.75 2.84 -7.03
CA ARG A 60 16.16 2.88 -8.44
C ARG A 60 17.10 1.75 -8.81
N ARG A 61 18.07 1.43 -7.94
CA ARG A 61 19.03 0.35 -8.18
C ARG A 61 18.31 -1.00 -8.30
N LEU A 62 17.36 -1.30 -7.41
CA LEU A 62 16.62 -2.56 -7.43
C LEU A 62 15.74 -2.67 -8.69
N LEU A 63 15.00 -1.61 -9.03
CA LEU A 63 14.17 -1.57 -10.24
C LEU A 63 15.03 -1.77 -11.52
N ASN A 64 16.20 -1.11 -11.59
CA ASN A 64 17.13 -1.28 -12.70
C ASN A 64 17.73 -2.69 -12.80
N GLN A 65 17.69 -3.47 -11.72
CA GLN A 65 18.10 -4.88 -11.69
C GLN A 65 16.96 -5.83 -12.11
N GLY A 66 15.79 -5.29 -12.48
CA GLY A 66 14.60 -6.07 -12.84
C GLY A 66 13.89 -6.69 -11.64
N LEU A 67 14.08 -6.12 -10.44
CA LEU A 67 13.37 -6.53 -9.25
C LEU A 67 12.14 -5.65 -9.07
N ASP A 68 10.96 -6.26 -9.09
CA ASP A 68 9.69 -5.56 -8.87
C ASP A 68 9.25 -5.61 -7.39
N PHE A 69 9.72 -6.62 -6.66
CA PHE A 69 9.28 -6.91 -5.29
C PHE A 69 10.44 -7.07 -4.31
N LEU A 70 10.25 -6.51 -3.13
CA LEU A 70 10.92 -6.94 -1.90
C LEU A 70 9.94 -7.74 -1.06
N TYR A 71 10.45 -8.41 -0.03
CA TYR A 71 9.64 -9.29 0.82
C TYR A 71 9.71 -8.84 2.27
N VAL A 72 8.55 -8.81 2.92
CA VAL A 72 8.43 -8.48 4.34
C VAL A 72 7.98 -9.73 5.09
N PRO A 73 8.58 -10.07 6.25
CA PRO A 73 8.11 -11.19 7.06
C PRO A 73 6.65 -11.03 7.45
N PHE A 74 5.85 -12.11 7.43
CA PHE A 74 4.44 -12.04 7.87
C PHE A 74 4.30 -11.53 9.31
N SER A 75 5.26 -11.83 10.18
CA SER A 75 5.30 -11.31 11.56
C SER A 75 5.38 -9.77 11.63
N GLN A 76 5.77 -9.11 10.55
CA GLN A 76 5.92 -7.64 10.45
C GLN A 76 4.86 -7.00 9.54
N HIS A 77 3.84 -7.77 9.11
CA HIS A 77 2.77 -7.25 8.26
C HIS A 77 2.08 -6.02 8.86
N ALA A 78 1.78 -6.05 10.16
CA ALA A 78 1.16 -4.91 10.84
C ALA A 78 2.02 -3.64 10.78
N ALA A 79 3.35 -3.77 10.85
CA ALA A 79 4.27 -2.63 10.77
C ALA A 79 4.31 -2.03 9.36
N TYR A 80 4.34 -2.88 8.33
CA TYR A 80 4.22 -2.45 6.93
C TYR A 80 2.91 -1.71 6.68
N ARG A 81 1.79 -2.30 7.12
CA ARG A 81 0.44 -1.73 6.95
C ARG A 81 0.30 -0.37 7.64
N ALA A 82 0.80 -0.25 8.87
CA ALA A 82 0.82 1.02 9.58
C ALA A 82 1.67 2.07 8.84
N ALA A 83 2.86 1.71 8.34
CA ALA A 83 3.70 2.63 7.58
C ALA A 83 3.01 3.13 6.30
N LEU A 84 2.31 2.24 5.58
CA LEU A 84 1.56 2.58 4.38
C LEU A 84 0.40 3.54 4.67
N LEU A 85 -0.35 3.30 5.75
CA LEU A 85 -1.46 4.16 6.17
C LEU A 85 -0.98 5.53 6.68
N ASP A 86 0.06 5.56 7.51
CA ASP A 86 0.67 6.81 8.02
C ASP A 86 1.06 7.73 6.87
N ARG A 87 1.68 7.14 5.84
CA ARG A 87 2.07 7.86 4.62
C ARG A 87 0.89 8.43 3.87
N LEU A 88 -0.18 7.65 3.72
CA LEU A 88 -1.38 8.11 3.02
C LEU A 88 -2.09 9.23 3.78
N GLU A 89 -2.12 9.14 5.11
CA GLU A 89 -2.61 10.24 5.95
C GLU A 89 -1.78 11.51 5.74
N GLN A 90 -0.44 11.39 5.77
CA GLN A 90 0.45 12.53 5.57
C GLN A 90 0.20 13.20 4.21
N LYS A 91 0.05 12.42 3.13
CA LYS A 91 -0.27 12.97 1.80
C LYS A 91 -1.68 13.58 1.75
N PHE A 92 -2.65 12.98 2.43
CA PHE A 92 -4.02 13.52 2.48
C PHE A 92 -4.08 14.86 3.23
N GLU A 93 -3.36 14.98 4.34
CA GLU A 93 -3.40 16.16 5.21
C GLU A 93 -2.36 17.23 4.84
N ASP A 94 -1.39 16.95 3.94
CA ASP A 94 -0.36 17.91 3.54
C ASP A 94 -0.97 19.15 2.86
N PRO A 95 -0.93 20.35 3.49
CA PRO A 95 -1.50 21.56 2.93
C PRO A 95 -0.66 22.15 1.78
N ALA A 96 0.62 21.77 1.67
CA ALA A 96 1.49 22.23 0.58
C ALA A 96 1.26 21.41 -0.70
N GLN A 97 0.68 20.21 -0.60
CA GLN A 97 0.38 19.38 -1.74
C GLN A 97 -0.82 19.91 -2.52
N SER A 98 -0.69 20.02 -3.84
CA SER A 98 -1.82 20.38 -4.69
C SER A 98 -2.89 19.29 -4.61
N ARG A 99 -4.16 19.70 -4.69
CA ARG A 99 -5.30 18.77 -4.72
C ARG A 99 -5.11 17.64 -5.75
N ALA A 100 -4.67 17.97 -6.96
CA ALA A 100 -4.43 16.98 -8.01
C ALA A 100 -3.34 15.97 -7.62
N ALA A 101 -2.23 16.42 -7.04
CA ALA A 101 -1.16 15.54 -6.59
C ALA A 101 -1.59 14.65 -5.42
N ARG A 102 -2.41 15.17 -4.50
CA ARG A 102 -3.00 14.40 -3.38
C ARG A 102 -3.90 13.28 -3.89
N VAL A 103 -4.87 13.62 -4.74
CA VAL A 103 -5.80 12.65 -5.33
C VAL A 103 -5.02 11.58 -6.12
N HIS A 104 -4.05 11.99 -6.93
CA HIS A 104 -3.20 11.05 -7.67
C HIS A 104 -2.49 10.08 -6.72
N ALA A 105 -1.81 10.60 -5.69
CA ALA A 105 -1.04 9.76 -4.76
C ALA A 105 -1.92 8.73 -4.03
N ILE A 106 -3.10 9.13 -3.58
CA ILE A 106 -4.03 8.24 -2.86
C ILE A 106 -4.57 7.18 -3.82
N ARG A 107 -5.01 7.58 -5.02
CA ARG A 107 -5.52 6.64 -6.01
C ARG A 107 -4.47 5.64 -6.45
N SER A 108 -3.24 6.09 -6.75
CA SER A 108 -2.13 5.19 -7.10
C SER A 108 -1.83 4.18 -5.99
N ALA A 109 -1.99 4.56 -4.72
CA ALA A 109 -1.81 3.62 -3.61
C ALA A 109 -2.95 2.60 -3.53
N CYS A 110 -4.21 3.02 -3.70
CA CYS A 110 -5.34 2.10 -3.75
C CYS A 110 -5.25 1.13 -4.94
N VAL A 111 -4.82 1.62 -6.10
CA VAL A 111 -4.57 0.78 -7.29
C VAL A 111 -3.56 -0.30 -6.96
N LYS A 112 -2.39 0.07 -6.41
CA LYS A 112 -1.36 -0.89 -6.00
C LYS A 112 -1.86 -1.91 -4.98
N MET A 113 -2.65 -1.48 -3.99
CA MET A 113 -3.23 -2.39 -3.00
C MET A 113 -4.15 -3.44 -3.64
N ILE A 114 -4.96 -3.03 -4.63
CA ILE A 114 -5.86 -3.96 -5.34
C ILE A 114 -5.05 -4.85 -6.30
N GLU A 115 -4.03 -4.31 -6.98
CA GLU A 115 -3.08 -5.10 -7.78
C GLU A 115 -2.39 -6.17 -6.92
N ASP A 116 -1.97 -5.83 -5.70
CA ASP A 116 -1.41 -6.79 -4.75
C ASP A 116 -2.42 -7.90 -4.41
N VAL A 117 -3.71 -7.58 -4.25
CA VAL A 117 -4.75 -8.60 -4.04
C VAL A 117 -4.91 -9.51 -5.26
N LEU A 118 -4.89 -8.95 -6.48
CA LEU A 118 -5.02 -9.72 -7.72
C LEU A 118 -3.80 -10.62 -7.98
N LEU A 119 -2.60 -10.13 -7.69
CA LEU A 119 -1.36 -10.89 -7.81
C LEU A 119 -1.22 -11.95 -6.71
N PHE A 120 -1.78 -11.69 -5.54
CA PHE A 120 -1.64 -12.54 -4.35
C PHE A 120 -3.00 -12.83 -3.66
N PRO A 121 -3.96 -13.48 -4.35
CA PRO A 121 -5.35 -13.59 -3.89
C PRO A 121 -5.54 -14.50 -2.67
N SER A 122 -4.56 -15.36 -2.36
CA SER A 122 -4.62 -16.26 -1.20
C SER A 122 -3.93 -15.69 0.05
N GLN A 123 -3.56 -14.41 0.05
CA GLN A 123 -2.90 -13.75 1.17
C GLN A 123 -3.91 -12.85 1.91
N PRO A 124 -4.39 -13.22 3.11
CA PRO A 124 -5.31 -12.40 3.91
C PRO A 124 -4.82 -10.96 4.13
N GLU A 125 -3.50 -10.77 4.14
CA GLU A 125 -2.80 -9.53 4.36
C GLU A 125 -3.12 -8.45 3.31
N THR A 126 -3.27 -8.86 2.04
CA THR A 126 -3.60 -7.92 0.95
C THR A 126 -5.05 -7.44 1.08
N ILE A 127 -5.97 -8.31 1.51
CA ILE A 127 -7.37 -7.97 1.81
C ILE A 127 -7.44 -7.03 3.02
N ASP A 128 -6.67 -7.32 4.06
CA ASP A 128 -6.57 -6.48 5.26
C ASP A 128 -6.13 -5.05 4.93
N ALA A 129 -5.18 -4.88 3.99
CA ALA A 129 -4.73 -3.58 3.54
C ALA A 129 -5.87 -2.77 2.88
N VAL A 130 -6.70 -3.42 2.06
CA VAL A 130 -7.88 -2.78 1.45
C VAL A 130 -8.95 -2.43 2.50
N ALA A 131 -9.14 -3.29 3.51
CA ALA A 131 -10.05 -3.00 4.62
C ALA A 131 -9.60 -1.78 5.43
N ASP A 132 -8.30 -1.66 5.67
CA ASP A 132 -7.70 -0.55 6.42
C ASP A 132 -7.84 0.80 5.71
N ILE A 133 -7.53 0.86 4.41
CA ILE A 133 -7.70 2.10 3.65
C ILE A 133 -9.19 2.48 3.54
N SER A 134 -10.09 1.50 3.45
CA SER A 134 -11.54 1.73 3.43
C SER A 134 -12.04 2.38 4.73
N ARG A 135 -11.50 1.97 5.89
CA ARG A 135 -11.76 2.65 7.18
C ARG A 135 -11.25 4.09 7.17
N ARG A 136 -10.06 4.33 6.58
CA ARG A 136 -9.51 5.68 6.48
C ARG A 136 -10.36 6.57 5.57
N PHE A 137 -10.89 6.02 4.49
CA PHE A 137 -11.80 6.72 3.60
C PHE A 137 -13.08 7.17 4.32
N ALA A 138 -13.66 6.32 5.17
CA ALA A 138 -14.81 6.73 5.99
C ALA A 138 -14.46 7.91 6.93
N VAL A 139 -13.27 7.88 7.55
CA VAL A 139 -12.79 8.99 8.38
C VAL A 139 -12.59 10.26 7.55
N TRP A 140 -11.94 10.19 6.39
CA TRP A 140 -11.72 11.36 5.53
C TRP A 140 -13.01 11.94 4.97
N ALA A 141 -13.91 11.08 4.51
CA ALA A 141 -15.22 11.49 4.00
C ALA A 141 -16.05 12.18 5.09
N SER A 142 -15.99 11.73 6.35
CA SER A 142 -16.69 12.37 7.46
C SER A 142 -16.08 13.72 7.84
N ARG A 143 -14.74 13.84 7.86
CA ARG A 143 -14.03 15.09 8.21
C ARG A 143 -14.13 16.17 7.13
N ASN A 144 -13.88 15.79 5.87
CA ASN A 144 -13.81 16.75 4.76
C ASN A 144 -14.40 16.13 3.48
N TYR A 145 -15.73 16.13 3.43
CA TYR A 145 -16.50 15.59 2.31
C TYR A 145 -16.06 16.13 0.94
N ARG A 146 -15.81 17.44 0.87
CA ARG A 146 -15.48 18.12 -0.38
C ARG A 146 -14.13 17.63 -0.92
N GLU A 147 -13.11 17.58 -0.07
CA GLU A 147 -11.80 17.03 -0.43
C GLU A 147 -11.89 15.56 -0.84
N PHE A 148 -12.67 14.78 -0.10
CA PHE A 148 -12.87 13.36 -0.42
C PHE A 148 -13.60 13.15 -1.76
N SER A 149 -14.60 13.99 -2.07
CA SER A 149 -15.36 13.89 -3.33
C SER A 149 -14.48 14.06 -4.57
N TYR A 150 -13.36 14.79 -4.46
CA TYR A 150 -12.39 14.96 -5.54
C TYR A 150 -11.64 13.68 -5.91
N LEU A 151 -11.70 12.63 -5.07
CA LEU A 151 -11.22 11.31 -5.45
C LEU A 151 -12.00 10.72 -6.64
N LEU A 152 -13.22 11.19 -6.93
CA LEU A 152 -14.01 10.80 -8.10
C LEU A 152 -13.63 11.55 -9.39
N ASP A 153 -13.09 12.76 -9.30
CA ASP A 153 -12.92 13.68 -10.44
C ASP A 153 -11.91 13.18 -11.49
N MET A 154 -10.96 12.31 -11.11
CA MET A 154 -10.00 11.70 -12.05
C MET A 154 -10.42 10.34 -12.61
N SER A 155 -11.68 9.93 -12.41
CA SER A 155 -12.20 8.65 -12.93
C SER A 155 -12.27 8.57 -14.47
N ALA A 156 -12.24 9.71 -15.18
CA ALA A 156 -12.56 9.80 -16.60
C ALA A 156 -11.46 9.33 -17.57
N HIS A 157 -10.24 9.03 -17.12
CA HIS A 157 -9.10 8.79 -18.02
C HIS A 157 -8.41 7.42 -17.90
N ASP A 158 -8.82 6.54 -16.98
CA ASP A 158 -8.17 5.23 -16.77
C ASP A 158 -9.16 4.07 -16.94
N TYR A 159 -9.07 3.38 -18.07
CA TYR A 159 -9.88 2.18 -18.42
C TYR A 159 -9.34 0.88 -17.80
N TYR A 160 -8.52 0.95 -16.77
CA TYR A 160 -7.96 -0.24 -16.11
C TYR A 160 -8.95 -0.78 -15.06
N THR A 161 -9.17 -2.10 -15.05
CA THR A 161 -10.09 -2.79 -14.12
C THR A 161 -9.88 -2.36 -12.67
N VAL A 162 -8.62 -2.18 -12.26
CA VAL A 162 -8.28 -1.76 -10.90
C VAL A 162 -8.72 -0.31 -10.62
N THR A 163 -8.54 0.61 -11.56
CA THR A 163 -9.03 1.98 -11.44
C THR A 163 -10.55 2.02 -11.34
N HIS A 164 -11.24 1.17 -12.10
CA HIS A 164 -12.69 1.00 -11.99
C HIS A 164 -13.10 0.57 -10.57
N MET A 165 -12.43 -0.43 -10.00
CA MET A 165 -12.69 -0.90 -8.64
C MET A 165 -12.48 0.20 -7.59
N VAL A 166 -11.40 1.00 -7.71
CA VAL A 166 -11.19 2.18 -6.83
C VAL A 166 -12.33 3.19 -6.97
N ASN A 167 -12.76 3.50 -8.19
CA ASN A 167 -13.87 4.44 -8.45
C ASN A 167 -15.19 3.97 -7.82
N VAL A 168 -15.53 2.69 -8.02
CA VAL A 168 -16.73 2.08 -7.44
C VAL A 168 -16.66 2.14 -5.92
N GLY A 169 -15.51 1.78 -5.32
CA GLY A 169 -15.30 1.89 -3.87
C GLY A 169 -15.52 3.30 -3.32
N VAL A 170 -14.93 4.33 -3.92
CA VAL A 170 -15.13 5.74 -3.51
C VAL A 170 -16.60 6.15 -3.64
N GLY A 171 -17.24 5.80 -4.75
CA GLY A 171 -18.66 6.09 -5.00
C GLY A 171 -19.59 5.42 -3.97
N CYS A 172 -19.35 4.14 -3.65
CA CYS A 172 -20.06 3.41 -2.61
C CYS A 172 -19.91 4.09 -1.23
N GLY A 173 -18.72 4.57 -0.90
CA GLY A 173 -18.48 5.31 0.34
C GLY A 173 -19.22 6.64 0.42
N LEU A 174 -19.29 7.39 -0.68
CA LEU A 174 -20.06 8.63 -0.75
C LEU A 174 -21.56 8.37 -0.62
N LEU A 175 -22.08 7.38 -1.36
CA LEU A 175 -23.48 6.97 -1.27
C LEU A 175 -23.85 6.51 0.15
N ALA A 176 -23.01 5.70 0.79
CA ALA A 176 -23.22 5.24 2.16
C ALA A 176 -23.32 6.40 3.15
N LYS A 177 -22.51 7.45 2.97
CA LYS A 177 -22.58 8.66 3.81
C LYS A 177 -23.91 9.39 3.66
N GLU A 178 -24.45 9.49 2.46
CA GLU A 178 -25.75 10.14 2.22
C GLU A 178 -26.91 9.31 2.77
N LEU A 179 -26.84 7.98 2.66
CA LEU A 179 -27.89 7.07 3.11
C LEU A 179 -27.92 6.88 4.64
N SER A 180 -26.76 6.84 5.29
CA SER A 180 -26.64 6.69 6.75
C SER A 180 -25.54 7.60 7.31
N PRO A 181 -25.81 8.91 7.46
CA PRO A 181 -24.82 9.85 7.97
C PRO A 181 -24.33 9.47 9.37
N GLY A 182 -23.01 9.41 9.55
CA GLY A 182 -22.37 9.09 10.83
C GLY A 182 -22.08 7.61 11.06
N ASP A 183 -22.60 6.70 10.21
CA ASP A 183 -22.26 5.27 10.27
C ASP A 183 -20.95 4.97 9.52
N SER A 184 -19.83 5.28 10.17
CA SER A 184 -18.49 5.05 9.60
C SER A 184 -18.19 3.57 9.36
N ALA A 185 -18.83 2.66 10.11
CA ALA A 185 -18.63 1.22 9.95
C ALA A 185 -19.29 0.72 8.66
N MET A 186 -20.55 1.09 8.42
CA MET A 186 -21.23 0.81 7.16
C MET A 186 -20.50 1.46 5.99
N GLN A 187 -20.07 2.72 6.13
CA GLN A 187 -19.33 3.41 5.09
C GLN A 187 -18.04 2.67 4.71
N ALA A 188 -17.25 2.24 5.69
CA ALA A 188 -16.02 1.48 5.45
C ALA A 188 -16.30 0.14 4.74
N LEU A 189 -17.34 -0.58 5.16
CA LEU A 189 -17.74 -1.84 4.52
C LEU A 189 -18.17 -1.64 3.06
N MET A 190 -18.90 -0.57 2.77
CA MET A 190 -19.34 -0.23 1.41
C MET A 190 -18.17 0.14 0.50
N VAL A 191 -17.19 0.91 1.00
CA VAL A 191 -15.95 1.21 0.27
C VAL A 191 -15.18 -0.08 -0.03
N GLN A 192 -14.97 -0.92 0.99
CA GLN A 192 -14.24 -2.18 0.84
C GLN A 192 -14.92 -3.10 -0.17
N GLY A 193 -16.24 -3.28 -0.06
CA GLY A 193 -17.02 -4.08 -1.01
C GLY A 193 -16.87 -3.57 -2.45
N GLY A 194 -17.00 -2.26 -2.66
CA GLY A 194 -16.82 -1.64 -3.98
C GLY A 194 -15.41 -1.80 -4.54
N MET A 195 -14.37 -1.70 -3.70
CA MET A 195 -12.98 -1.91 -4.11
C MET A 195 -12.65 -3.37 -4.44
N LEU A 196 -13.38 -4.34 -3.90
CA LEU A 196 -13.09 -5.77 -4.04
C LEU A 196 -14.06 -6.50 -4.99
N HIS A 197 -15.14 -5.85 -5.45
CA HIS A 197 -16.29 -6.51 -6.08
C HIS A 197 -15.94 -7.33 -7.33
N ASP A 198 -14.89 -6.96 -8.06
CA ASP A 198 -14.49 -7.54 -9.33
C ASP A 198 -13.23 -8.41 -9.26
N ILE A 199 -12.78 -8.80 -8.06
CA ILE A 199 -11.62 -9.70 -7.88
C ILE A 199 -11.85 -11.10 -8.47
N GLY A 200 -13.10 -11.57 -8.50
CA GLY A 200 -13.45 -12.91 -8.95
C GLY A 200 -13.80 -13.04 -10.43
N LYS A 201 -13.65 -11.98 -11.23
CA LYS A 201 -13.84 -12.01 -12.69
C LYS A 201 -12.56 -12.40 -13.39
#